data_AF-A0A7C3X1J4-F1
#
_entry.id   AF-A0A7C3X1J4-F1
#
_cell.length_a   1.000
_cell.length_b   1.000
_cell.length_c   1.000
_cell.angle_alpha   90.00
_cell.angle_beta   90.00
_cell.angle_gamma   90.00
#
_symmetry.space_group_name_H-M   'P 1'
#
loop_
_entity.id
_entity.type
_entity.pdbx_description
1 polymer ?
#
loop_
_entity_poly.entity_id
_entity_poly.type
_entity_poly.pdbx_seq_one_letter_code
_entity_poly.pdbx_strand_id
1 'polypeptide(L)'
;MLWALILLGVLIAGLAWLYLWQGMVLARLRAERADLTLTLENLAREKLLLEHRLREAYSPSVLAERAQALGMGPADLSRIHYLEVEGEDGN
;
A
#
# COMPACT_ATOMS: atom_id res chain seq x y z
N MET A 1 -56.49 -17.98 9.99
CA MET A 1 -55.30 -18.84 9.73
C MET A 1 -54.53 -18.43 8.48
N LEU A 2 -55.18 -18.21 7.34
CA LEU A 2 -54.50 -17.87 6.07
C LEU A 2 -53.63 -16.60 6.15
N TRP A 3 -54.13 -15.54 6.80
CA TRP A 3 -53.35 -14.32 7.08
C TRP A 3 -52.11 -14.55 7.94
N ALA A 4 -52.17 -15.46 8.91
CA ALA A 4 -51.03 -15.77 9.76
C ALA A 4 -49.91 -16.48 8.98
N LEU A 5 -50.28 -17.36 8.04
CA LEU A 5 -49.33 -18.02 7.15
C LEU A 5 -48.66 -17.02 6.19
N ILE A 6 -49.42 -16.05 5.66
CA ILE A 6 -48.88 -14.99 4.82
C ILE A 6 -47.87 -14.14 5.61
N LEU A 7 -48.23 -13.71 6.82
CA LEU A 7 -47.33 -12.93 7.69
C LEU A 7 -46.05 -13.69 8.02
N LEU A 8 -46.15 -14.99 8.32
CA LEU A 8 -44.98 -15.83 8.57
C LEU A 8 -44.09 -15.95 7.34
N GLY A 9 -44.68 -16.11 6.14
CA GLY A 9 -43.94 -16.16 4.89
C GLY A 9 -43.18 -14.86 4.60
N VAL A 10 -43.83 -13.71 4.80
CA VAL A 10 -43.21 -12.39 4.65
C VAL A 10 -42.04 -12.21 5.63
N LEU A 11 -42.20 -12.67 6.88
CA LEU A 11 -41.15 -12.61 7.89
C LEU A 11 -39.92 -13.43 7.46
N ILE A 12 -40.13 -14.66 7.01
CA ILE A 12 -39.05 -15.56 6.57
C ILE A 12 -38.35 -14.99 5.32
N ALA A 13 -39.12 -14.49 4.35
CA ALA A 13 -38.58 -13.88 3.15
C ALA A 13 -37.75 -12.63 3.48
N GLY A 14 -38.24 -11.78 4.40
CA GLY A 14 -37.50 -10.61 4.88
C GLY A 14 -36.20 -10.99 5.58
N LEU A 15 -36.20 -12.02 6.43
CA LEU A 15 -34.99 -12.52 7.09
C LEU A 15 -33.99 -13.10 6.08
N ALA A 16 -34.46 -13.90 5.13
CA ALA A 16 -33.60 -14.49 4.09
C ALA A 16 -32.97 -13.39 3.23
N TRP A 17 -33.77 -12.39 2.83
CA TRP A 17 -33.28 -11.23 2.11
C TRP A 17 -32.21 -10.46 2.91
N LEU A 18 -32.46 -10.19 4.19
CA LEU A 18 -31.50 -9.51 5.06
C LEU A 18 -30.18 -10.29 5.17
N TYR A 19 -30.26 -11.61 5.31
CA TYR A 19 -29.08 -12.46 5.43
C TYR A 19 -28.27 -12.50 4.13
N LEU A 20 -28.93 -12.59 2.98
CA LEU A 20 -28.27 -12.52 1.67
C LEU A 20 -27.61 -11.15 1.45
N TRP A 21 -28.29 -10.06 1.84
CA TRP A 21 -27.74 -8.72 1.77
C TRP A 21 -26.48 -8.58 2.62
N GLN A 22 -26.51 -9.07 3.87
CA GLN A 22 -25.35 -9.08 4.75
C GLN A 22 -24.18 -9.87 4.13
N GLY A 23 -24.44 -11.05 3.57
CA GLY A 23 -23.44 -11.86 2.89
C GLY A 23 -22.80 -11.14 1.69
N MET A 24 -23.61 -10.43 0.90
CA MET A 24 -23.13 -9.67 -0.25
C MET A 24 -22.23 -8.50 0.17
N VAL A 25 -22.61 -7.76 1.22
CA VAL A 25 -21.80 -6.66 1.77
C VAL A 25 -20.47 -7.18 2.32
N LEU A 26 -20.50 -8.28 3.08
CA LEU A 26 -19.30 -8.94 3.61
C LEU A 26 -18.36 -9.43 2.50
N ALA A 27 -18.92 -10.05 1.45
CA ALA A 27 -18.14 -10.51 0.30
C ALA A 27 -17.45 -9.36 -0.43
N ARG A 28 -18.18 -8.24 -0.63
CA ARG A 28 -17.63 -7.02 -1.23
C ARG A 28 -16.49 -6.43 -0.39
N LEU A 29 -16.71 -6.24 0.91
CA LEU A 29 -15.67 -5.75 1.84
C LEU A 29 -14.44 -6.66 1.84
N ARG A 30 -14.63 -7.98 1.75
CA ARG A 30 -13.52 -8.94 1.68
C ARG A 30 -12.75 -8.84 0.37
N ALA A 31 -13.44 -8.61 -0.75
CA ALA A 31 -12.80 -8.38 -2.04
C ALA A 31 -12.00 -7.07 -2.04
N GLU A 32 -12.59 -5.98 -1.56
CA GLU A 32 -11.90 -4.68 -1.41
C GLU A 32 -10.68 -4.80 -0.50
N ARG A 33 -10.78 -5.54 0.61
CA ARG A 33 -9.64 -5.80 1.49
C ARG A 33 -8.53 -6.59 0.78
N ALA A 34 -8.88 -7.61 0.00
CA ALA A 34 -7.90 -8.40 -0.74
C ALA A 34 -7.16 -7.55 -1.78
N ASP A 35 -7.88 -6.70 -2.50
CA ASP A 35 -7.32 -5.78 -3.48
C ASP A 35 -6.38 -4.75 -2.83
N LEU A 36 -6.80 -4.18 -1.70
CA LEU A 36 -5.96 -3.27 -0.91
C LEU A 36 -4.69 -3.96 -0.37
N THR A 37 -4.77 -5.22 0.05
CA THR A 37 -3.57 -5.96 0.48
C THR A 37 -2.60 -6.23 -0.67
N LEU A 38 -3.11 -6.58 -1.86
CA LEU A 38 -2.28 -6.82 -3.04
C LEU A 38 -1.60 -5.53 -3.52
N THR A 39 -2.33 -4.42 -3.52
CA THR A 39 -1.76 -3.11 -3.88
C THR A 39 -0.69 -2.66 -2.89
N LEU A 40 -0.89 -2.87 -1.58
CA LEU A 40 0.14 -2.61 -0.58
C LEU A 40 1.40 -3.47 -0.78
N GLU A 41 1.25 -4.76 -1.07
CA GLU A 41 2.40 -5.62 -1.35
C GLU A 41 3.14 -5.20 -2.61
N ASN A 42 2.43 -4.83 -3.67
CA ASN A 42 3.04 -4.32 -4.91
C ASN A 42 3.80 -3.02 -4.65
N LEU A 43 3.19 -2.07 -3.92
CA LEU A 43 3.82 -0.80 -3.60
C LEU A 43 5.06 -0.99 -2.72
N ALA A 44 5.03 -1.95 -1.77
CA ALA A 44 6.17 -2.30 -0.96
C ALA A 44 7.32 -2.88 -1.79
N ARG A 45 7.03 -3.73 -2.78
CA ARG A 45 8.04 -4.26 -3.71
C ARG A 45 8.62 -3.16 -4.60
N GLU A 46 7.78 -2.26 -5.11
CA GLU A 46 8.23 -1.12 -5.91
C GLU A 46 9.11 -0.19 -5.08
N LYS A 47 8.73 0.13 -3.85
CA LYS A 47 9.55 0.92 -2.92
C LYS A 47 10.92 0.26 -2.71
N LEU A 48 10.96 -1.05 -2.44
CA LEU A 48 12.22 -1.78 -2.22
C LEU A 48 13.10 -1.78 -3.47
N LEU A 49 12.51 -1.99 -4.66
CA LEU A 49 13.22 -1.91 -5.92
C LEU A 49 13.77 -0.51 -6.15
N LEU A 50 12.97 0.52 -5.88
CA LEU A 50 13.38 1.92 -6.02
C LEU A 50 14.48 2.28 -5.04
N GLU A 51 14.40 1.83 -3.79
CA GLU A 51 15.47 1.99 -2.79
C GLU A 51 16.76 1.29 -3.21
N HIS A 52 16.66 0.09 -3.78
CA HIS A 52 17.82 -0.64 -4.30
C HIS A 52 18.45 0.12 -5.47
N ARG A 53 17.64 0.56 -6.45
CA ARG A 53 18.08 1.39 -7.57
C ARG A 53 18.67 2.72 -7.13
N LEU A 54 18.07 3.35 -6.13
CA LEU A 54 18.58 4.60 -5.55
C LEU A 54 19.92 4.34 -4.87
N ARG A 55 20.08 3.24 -4.14
CA ARG A 55 21.35 2.85 -3.51
C ARG A 55 22.44 2.51 -4.53
N GLU A 56 22.07 1.89 -5.66
CA GLU A 56 22.98 1.66 -6.79
C GLU A 56 23.39 3.00 -7.45
N ALA A 57 22.43 3.89 -7.71
CA ALA A 57 22.64 5.18 -8.37
C ALA A 57 23.36 6.21 -7.48
N TYR A 58 23.12 6.17 -6.17
CA TYR A 58 23.82 6.94 -5.13
C TYR A 58 24.99 6.16 -4.53
N SER A 59 25.49 5.12 -5.21
CA SER A 59 26.76 4.52 -4.82
C SER A 59 27.86 5.59 -4.90
N PRO A 60 28.76 5.66 -3.90
CA PRO A 60 29.74 6.74 -3.79
C PRO A 60 30.65 6.86 -5.01
N SER A 61 30.85 5.77 -5.75
CA SER A 61 31.55 5.74 -7.04
C SER A 61 30.82 6.52 -8.15
N VAL A 62 29.50 6.36 -8.27
CA VAL A 62 28.69 7.03 -9.31
C VAL A 62 28.48 8.51 -8.98
N LEU A 63 28.36 8.83 -7.69
CA LEU A 63 28.33 10.21 -7.20
C LEU A 63 29.66 10.93 -7.43
N ALA A 64 30.80 10.26 -7.17
CA ALA A 64 32.12 10.80 -7.45
C ALA A 64 32.32 11.05 -8.96
N GLU A 65 31.88 10.12 -9.81
CA GLU A 65 31.98 10.23 -11.27
C GLU A 65 31.08 11.36 -11.82
N ARG A 66 29.85 11.52 -11.30
CA ARG A 66 28.98 12.66 -11.64
C ARG A 66 29.50 14.00 -11.11
N ALA A 67 30.03 14.05 -9.89
CA ALA A 67 30.63 15.26 -9.33
C ALA A 67 31.84 15.71 -10.17
N GLN A 68 32.67 14.75 -10.60
CA GLN A 68 33.80 14.99 -11.49
C GLN A 68 33.35 15.46 -12.88
N ALA A 69 32.28 14.87 -13.44
CA ALA A 69 31.68 15.30 -14.71
C ALA A 69 31.04 16.70 -14.65
N LEU A 70 30.58 17.12 -13.47
CA LEU A 70 30.07 18.47 -13.19
C LEU A 70 31.17 19.48 -12.86
N GLY A 71 32.45 19.10 -12.95
CA GLY A 71 33.60 19.97 -12.72
C GLY A 71 33.90 20.26 -11.25
N MET A 72 33.27 19.55 -10.32
CA MET A 72 33.65 19.59 -8.90
C MET A 72 34.89 18.70 -8.72
N GLY A 73 36.01 19.32 -8.35
CA GLY A 73 37.28 18.64 -8.05
C GLY A 73 37.13 17.55 -6.97
N PRO A 74 38.14 16.67 -6.81
CA PRO A 74 38.00 15.37 -6.15
C PRO A 74 37.30 15.53 -4.80
N ALA A 75 36.05 15.07 -4.75
CA ALA A 75 35.23 15.19 -3.56
C ALA A 75 35.89 14.35 -2.47
N ASP A 76 36.41 15.04 -1.45
CA ASP A 76 36.91 14.41 -0.23
C ASP A 76 35.73 13.69 0.45
N LEU A 77 35.65 12.38 0.18
CA LEU A 77 34.59 11.46 0.63
C LEU A 77 34.54 11.32 2.16
N SER A 78 35.47 11.94 2.91
CA SER A 78 35.45 12.02 4.37
C SER A 78 34.36 12.95 4.92
N ARG A 79 33.71 13.75 4.06
CA ARG A 79 32.77 14.81 4.45
C ARG A 79 31.34 14.63 3.92
N ILE A 80 30.96 13.41 3.52
CA ILE A 80 29.56 13.13 3.20
C ILE A 80 28.83 12.92 4.52
N HIS A 81 28.33 14.01 5.09
CA HIS A 81 27.29 13.94 6.11
C HIS A 81 26.09 13.25 5.46
N TYR A 82 25.72 12.07 5.96
CA TYR A 82 24.42 11.49 5.64
C TYR A 82 23.36 12.53 5.98
N LEU A 83 22.69 13.05 4.97
CA LEU A 83 21.47 13.81 5.15
C LEU A 83 20.40 12.77 5.47
N GLU A 84 20.25 12.46 6.76
CA GLU A 84 19.05 11.79 7.27
C GLU A 84 17.89 12.70 6.87
N VAL A 85 17.13 12.27 5.86
CA VAL A 85 15.82 12.83 5.59
C VAL A 85 14.97 12.36 6.76
N GLU A 86 14.73 13.27 7.70
CA GLU A 86 13.84 13.06 8.84
C GLU A 86 12.49 12.62 8.28
N GLY A 87 12.19 11.33 8.46
CA GLY A 87 10.88 10.79 8.17
C GLY A 87 9.91 11.45 9.13
N GLU A 88 9.04 12.30 8.59
CA GLU A 88 7.87 12.82 9.28
C GLU A 88 6.91 11.64 9.55
N ASP A 89 7.18 10.88 10.61
CA ASP A 89 6.27 9.89 11.18
C ASP A 89 6.52 9.83 12.69
N GLY A 90 5.73 10.61 13.44
CA GLY A 90 5.84 10.62 14.89
C GLY A 90 4.97 11.59 15.69
N ASN A 91 3.73 11.89 15.29
CA ASN A 91 2.60 12.14 16.21
C ASN A 91 1.24 12.17 15.49
#